data_AF-A0A2W6D610-F1
#
_entry.id   AF-A0A2W6D610-F1
#
_cell.length_a   1.000
_cell.length_b   1.000
_cell.length_c   1.000
_cell.angle_alpha   90.00
_cell.angle_beta   90.00
_cell.angle_gamma   90.00
#
_symmetry.space_group_name_H-M   'P 1'
#
loop_
_entity.id
_entity.type
_entity.pdbx_description
1 polymer ?
#
loop_
_entity_poly.entity_id
_entity_poly.type
_entity_poly.pdbx_seq_one_letter_code
_entity_poly.pdbx_strand_id
1 'polypeptide(L)'
;MQRRRRAAAYAAAESETQVTIDGSPQPFLTLTMPGSSWVAVRHHDDLTITVAGRDVDPASLMLEPIADPRARLLGPEPAES
;
A
#
# COMPACT_ATOMS: atom_id res chain seq x y z
N MET A 1 17.22 10.90 16.66
CA MET A 1 16.51 10.45 15.44
C MET A 1 15.01 10.76 15.44
N GLN A 2 14.29 10.56 16.54
CA GLN A 2 12.83 10.71 16.63
C GLN A 2 12.29 12.09 16.23
N ARG A 3 13.01 13.18 16.60
CA ARG A 3 12.63 14.56 16.25
C ARG A 3 12.64 14.85 14.74
N ARG A 4 13.59 14.28 13.99
CA ARG A 4 13.65 14.45 12.52
C ARG A 4 12.51 13.72 11.80
N ARG A 5 12.17 12.50 12.25
CA ARG A 5 11.02 11.74 11.71
C ARG A 5 9.69 12.47 11.93
N ARG A 6 9.50 13.05 13.13
CA ARG A 6 8.32 13.88 13.43
C ARG A 6 8.23 15.13 12.56
N ALA A 7 9.33 15.86 12.39
CA ALA A 7 9.35 17.06 11.54
C ALA A 7 9.02 16.75 10.07
N ALA A 8 9.47 15.62 9.54
CA ALA A 8 9.14 15.17 8.19
C ALA A 8 7.64 14.85 8.02
N ALA A 9 7.00 14.28 9.04
CA ALA A 9 5.56 14.06 9.04
C ALA A 9 4.75 15.37 9.05
N TYR A 10 5.21 16.39 9.77
CA TYR A 10 4.57 17.73 9.75
C TYR A 10 4.75 18.48 8.43
N ALA A 11 5.76 18.12 7.64
CA ALA A 11 5.99 18.68 6.31
C ALA A 11 5.38 17.81 5.19
N ALA A 12 4.70 16.72 5.54
CA ALA A 12 4.08 15.86 4.55
C ALA A 12 2.88 16.57 3.91
N ALA A 13 2.75 16.42 2.59
CA ALA A 13 1.57 16.87 1.88
C ALA A 13 0.48 15.79 1.96
N GLU A 14 -0.71 16.19 2.37
CA GLU A 14 -1.91 15.36 2.35
C GLU A 14 -2.63 15.52 1.01
N SER A 15 -3.03 14.40 0.41
CA SER A 15 -3.78 14.36 -0.84
C SER A 15 -4.62 13.10 -0.93
N GLU A 16 -5.60 13.08 -1.82
CA GLU A 16 -6.28 11.84 -2.22
C GLU A 16 -5.61 11.25 -3.47
N THR A 17 -5.34 9.94 -3.47
CA THR A 17 -4.82 9.22 -4.64
C THR A 17 -5.69 8.02 -4.96
N GLN A 18 -5.91 7.77 -6.26
CA GLN A 18 -6.67 6.61 -6.71
C GLN A 18 -5.74 5.39 -6.83
N VAL A 19 -5.96 4.37 -6.00
CA VAL A 19 -5.26 3.08 -6.08
C VAL A 19 -6.27 2.02 -6.52
N THR A 20 -5.88 1.15 -7.46
CA THR A 20 -6.80 0.13 -7.98
C THR A 20 -6.86 -1.06 -7.04
N ILE A 21 -8.07 -1.48 -6.65
CA ILE A 21 -8.34 -2.73 -5.92
C ILE A 21 -9.29 -3.57 -6.78
N ASP A 22 -8.89 -4.81 -7.09
CA ASP A 22 -9.71 -5.77 -7.86
C ASP A 22 -10.26 -5.15 -9.16
N GLY A 23 -9.39 -4.43 -9.89
CA GLY A 23 -9.73 -3.76 -11.14
C GLY A 23 -10.52 -2.45 -11.01
N SER A 24 -10.88 -2.03 -9.79
CA SER A 24 -11.64 -0.80 -9.53
C SER A 24 -10.79 0.28 -8.84
N PRO A 25 -10.67 1.50 -9.39
CA PRO A 25 -10.02 2.61 -8.70
C PRO A 25 -10.74 2.95 -7.39
N GLN A 26 -9.96 3.11 -6.32
CA GLN A 26 -10.45 3.44 -4.99
C GLN A 26 -9.67 4.63 -4.41
N PRO A 27 -10.34 5.58 -3.72
CA PRO A 27 -9.66 6.71 -3.11
C PRO A 27 -8.91 6.29 -1.83
N PHE A 28 -7.63 6.66 -1.75
CA PHE A 28 -6.78 6.52 -0.57
C PHE A 28 -6.37 7.89 -0.08
N LEU A 29 -6.32 8.05 1.25
CA LEU A 29 -5.68 9.19 1.87
C LEU A 29 -4.17 8.97 1.83
N THR A 30 -3.45 9.86 1.14
CA THR A 30 -2.01 9.75 0.92
C THR A 30 -1.27 10.88 1.62
N LEU A 31 -0.24 10.51 2.40
CA LEU A 31 0.75 11.42 2.94
C LEU A 31 2.05 11.27 2.15
N THR A 32 2.48 12.33 1.49
CA THR A 32 3.75 12.36 0.75
C THR A 32 4.80 13.11 1.54
N MET A 33 5.87 12.42 1.90
CA MET A 33 7.03 12.99 2.59
C MET A 33 8.00 13.65 1.60
N PRO A 34 8.78 14.65 2.04
CA PRO A 34 9.92 15.15 1.26
C PRO A 34 10.88 14.00 0.89
N GLY A 35 11.25 13.89 -0.39
CA GLY A 35 12.11 12.80 -0.89
C GLY A 35 11.34 11.57 -1.42
N SER A 36 10.18 11.79 -2.04
CA SER A 36 9.44 10.81 -2.86
C SER A 36 8.91 9.57 -2.12
N SER A 37 8.95 9.58 -0.79
CA SER A 37 8.38 8.51 0.04
C SER A 37 6.94 8.89 0.40
N TRP A 38 6.05 7.91 0.46
CA TRP A 38 4.65 8.16 0.75
C TRP A 38 4.00 6.98 1.47
N VAL A 39 2.88 7.26 2.11
CA VAL A 39 1.99 6.26 2.70
C VAL A 39 0.57 6.58 2.29
N ALA A 40 -0.15 5.59 1.76
CA ALA A 40 -1.55 5.67 1.39
C ALA A 40 -2.37 4.76 2.32
N VAL A 41 -3.46 5.26 2.86
CA VAL A 41 -4.33 4.55 3.80
C VAL A 41 -5.78 4.61 3.34
N ARG A 42 -6.48 3.48 3.42
CA ARG A 42 -7.93 3.38 3.16
C ARG A 42 -8.58 2.44 4.16
N HIS A 43 -9.78 2.80 4.60
CA HIS A 43 -10.70 1.86 5.24
C HIS A 43 -11.51 1.16 4.13
N HIS A 44 -11.48 -0.17 4.11
CA HIS A 44 -12.17 -1.02 3.16
C HIS A 44 -12.91 -2.11 3.94
N ASP A 45 -14.21 -1.90 4.11
CA ASP A 45 -15.10 -2.73 4.95
C ASP A 45 -14.58 -2.87 6.39
N ASP A 46 -14.15 -4.06 6.80
CA ASP A 46 -13.61 -4.35 8.13
C ASP A 46 -12.07 -4.29 8.18
N LEU A 47 -11.43 -3.85 7.09
CA LEU A 47 -9.99 -3.88 6.92
C LEU A 47 -9.42 -2.48 6.66
N THR A 48 -8.31 -2.15 7.33
CA THR A 48 -7.53 -0.96 6.99
C THR A 48 -6.35 -1.36 6.10
N ILE A 49 -6.34 -0.88 4.86
CA ILE A 49 -5.25 -1.11 3.93
C ILE A 49 -4.27 0.05 4.08
N THR A 50 -3.01 -0.27 4.40
CA THR A 50 -1.90 0.69 4.43
C THR A 50 -0.86 0.25 3.41
N VAL A 51 -0.57 1.12 2.44
CA VAL A 51 0.47 0.91 1.44
C VAL A 51 1.54 1.99 1.64
N ALA A 52 2.79 1.57 1.73
CA ALA A 52 3.92 2.49 1.77
C ALA A 52 4.81 2.26 0.56
N GLY A 53 5.22 3.35 -0.08
CA GLY A 53 6.04 3.31 -1.27
C GLY A 53 7.09 4.40 -1.28
N ARG A 54 8.06 4.23 -2.17
CA ARG A 54 9.09 5.22 -2.44
C ARG A 54 9.47 5.13 -3.92
N ASP A 55 9.62 6.30 -4.56
CA ASP A 55 10.06 6.41 -5.95
C ASP A 55 9.16 5.63 -6.95
N VAL A 56 7.90 5.42 -6.57
CA VAL A 56 6.82 4.81 -7.38
C VAL A 56 5.57 5.67 -7.24
N ASP A 57 4.81 5.84 -8.31
CA ASP A 57 3.53 6.55 -8.27
C ASP A 57 2.46 5.65 -7.62
N PRO A 58 1.80 6.07 -6.51
CA PRO A 58 0.73 5.27 -5.91
C PRO A 58 -0.40 4.94 -6.91
N ALA A 59 -0.69 5.82 -7.87
CA ALA A 59 -1.75 5.58 -8.86
C ALA A 59 -1.41 4.48 -9.87
N SER A 60 -0.15 4.08 -9.96
CA SER A 60 0.28 2.94 -10.79
C SER A 60 0.03 1.57 -10.15
N LEU A 61 -0.38 1.54 -8.88
CA LEU A 61 -0.54 0.30 -8.13
C LEU A 61 -1.89 -0.35 -8.39
N MET A 62 -1.85 -1.69 -8.44
CA MET A 62 -3.02 -2.55 -8.47
C MET A 62 -2.88 -3.60 -7.37
N LEU A 63 -3.86 -3.62 -6.46
CA LEU A 63 -4.00 -4.61 -5.42
C LEU A 63 -4.98 -5.68 -5.90
N GLU A 64 -4.55 -6.93 -5.87
CA GLU A 64 -5.32 -8.08 -6.32
C GLU A 64 -5.32 -9.18 -5.25
N PRO A 65 -6.34 -10.05 -5.23
CA PRO A 65 -6.40 -11.15 -4.30
C PRO A 65 -5.36 -12.21 -4.70
N ILE A 66 -4.74 -12.82 -3.69
CA ILE A 66 -3.93 -14.01 -3.91
C ILE A 66 -4.81 -15.23 -3.68
N ALA A 67 -5.16 -15.95 -4.75
CA ALA A 67 -6.08 -17.10 -4.71
C ALA A 67 -5.63 -18.21 -3.75
N ASP A 68 -4.33 -18.54 -3.74
CA ASP A 68 -3.73 -19.44 -2.75
C ASP A 68 -2.43 -18.81 -2.20
N PRO A 69 -2.51 -18.14 -1.04
CA PRO A 69 -1.35 -17.52 -0.42
C PRO A 69 -0.27 -18.55 -0.05
N ARG A 70 -0.64 -19.77 0.32
CA ARG A 70 0.33 -20.81 0.69
C ARG A 70 1.07 -21.32 -0.53
N ALA A 71 0.36 -21.72 -1.59
CA ALA A 71 1.01 -22.18 -2.81
C ALA A 71 1.92 -21.10 -3.42
N ARG A 72 1.53 -19.82 -3.32
CA ARG A 72 2.35 -18.71 -3.82
C ARG A 72 3.61 -18.44 -2.99
N LEU A 73 3.57 -18.69 -1.68
CA LEU A 73 4.71 -18.44 -0.79
C LEU A 73 5.63 -19.65 -0.61
N LEU A 74 5.06 -20.86 -0.63
CA LEU A 74 5.74 -22.10 -0.25
C LEU A 74 5.92 -23.07 -1.44
N GLY A 75 5.29 -22.79 -2.59
CA GLY A 75 5.19 -23.73 -3.71
C GLY A 75 4.00 -24.69 -3.56
N PRO A 76 3.67 -25.46 -4.61
CA PRO A 76 2.58 -26.44 -4.55
C PRO A 76 2.88 -27.51 -3.49
N GLU A 77 1.84 -27.94 -2.76
CA GLU A 77 1.96 -29.09 -1.85
C GLU A 77 2.46 -30.31 -2.64
N PRO A 78 3.41 -31.09 -2.09
CA PRO A 78 3.86 -32.31 -2.74
C PRO A 78 2.67 -33.26 -2.92
N ALA A 79 2.53 -33.84 -4.12
CA ALA A 79 1.48 -34.81 -4.38
C ALA A 79 1.61 -35.99 -3.41
N GLU A 80 0.56 -36.25 -2.63
CA GLU A 80 0.47 -37.47 -1.82
C GLU A 80 0.56 -38.68 -2.77
N SER A 81 1.55 -39.55 -2.53
CA SER A 81 1.80 -40.77 -3.30
C SER A 81 1.05 -41.96 -2.72
#